data_AF-A0A540V6X3-F1
#
_entry.id   AF-A0A540V6X3-F1
#
_cell.length_a   1.000
_cell.length_b   1.000
_cell.length_c   1.000
_cell.angle_alpha   90.00
_cell.angle_beta   90.00
_cell.angle_gamma   90.00
#
_symmetry.space_group_name_H-M   'P 1'
#
loop_
_entity.id
_entity.type
_entity.pdbx_description
1 polymer ?
#
loop_
_entity_poly.entity_id
_entity_poly.type
_entity_poly.pdbx_seq_one_letter_code
_entity_poly.pdbx_strand_id
1 'polypeptide(L)'
;MELLQNWEKWKSFLGKQVENAKNLGMSNNTIEKTAVQIGEYLAKNVDPKNEQERVLADLWSVANEKEKHALASCIMKLVQEKRAVN
;
A
#
# COMPACT_ATOMS: atom_id res chain seq x y z
N MET A 1 17.93 -11.53 7.35
CA MET A 1 16.96 -11.04 8.35
C MET A 1 16.58 -9.56 8.19
N GLU A 2 17.34 -8.72 7.48
CA GLU A 2 16.91 -7.33 7.15
C GLU A 2 15.80 -7.25 6.09
N LEU A 3 15.68 -8.24 5.19
CA LEU A 3 14.69 -8.28 4.10
C LEU A 3 13.23 -8.24 4.57
N LEU A 4 12.86 -9.05 5.58
CA LEU A 4 11.50 -9.06 6.15
C LEU A 4 11.19 -7.76 6.92
N GLN A 5 12.21 -7.06 7.44
CA GLN A 5 11.99 -5.81 8.15
C GLN A 5 11.47 -4.70 7.22
N ASN A 6 11.88 -4.66 5.95
CA ASN A 6 11.44 -3.60 5.04
C ASN A 6 9.95 -3.73 4.68
N TRP A 7 9.49 -4.95 4.41
CA TRP A 7 8.09 -5.19 4.08
C TRP A 7 7.15 -4.87 5.26
N GLU A 8 7.49 -5.30 6.47
CA GLU A 8 6.68 -4.97 7.66
C GLU A 8 6.74 -3.47 7.99
N LYS A 9 7.90 -2.80 7.82
CA LYS A 9 8.01 -1.35 7.98
C LYS A 9 7.14 -0.60 6.96
N TRP A 10 7.14 -1.03 5.70
CA TRP A 10 6.31 -0.42 4.65
C TRP A 10 4.82 -0.55 4.95
N LYS A 11 4.36 -1.75 5.35
CA LYS A 11 2.96 -1.96 5.76
C LYS A 11 2.60 -1.14 6.99
N SER A 12 3.48 -1.06 7.98
CA SER A 12 3.23 -0.25 9.19
C SER A 12 3.13 1.24 8.85
N PHE A 13 3.99 1.74 7.96
CA PHE A 13 3.91 3.10 7.42
C PHE A 13 2.56 3.35 6.72
N LEU A 14 2.17 2.51 5.76
CA LEU A 14 0.90 2.65 5.07
C LEU A 14 -0.30 2.55 6.02
N GLY A 15 -0.25 1.63 6.98
CA GLY A 15 -1.33 1.43 7.96
C GLY A 15 -1.56 2.68 8.80
N LYS A 16 -0.48 3.33 9.23
CA LYS A 16 -0.54 4.60 9.96
C LYS A 16 -1.12 5.73 9.08
N GLN A 17 -0.72 5.81 7.82
CA GLN A 17 -1.24 6.82 6.89
C GLN A 17 -2.75 6.64 6.62
N VAL A 18 -3.19 5.40 6.46
CA VAL A 18 -4.60 5.06 6.25
C VAL A 18 -5.44 5.32 7.50
N GLU A 19 -4.94 4.97 8.69
CA GLU A 19 -5.61 5.27 9.96
C GLU A 19 -5.75 6.78 10.19
N ASN A 20 -4.70 7.56 9.92
CA ASN A 20 -4.75 9.01 9.98
C ASN A 20 -5.80 9.58 9.02
N ALA A 21 -5.91 9.04 7.80
CA ALA A 21 -6.91 9.47 6.82
C ALA A 21 -8.35 9.14 7.27
N LYS A 22 -8.58 7.96 7.87
CA LYS A 22 -9.88 7.58 8.46
C LYS A 22 -10.28 8.48 9.63
N ASN A 23 -9.35 8.79 10.53
CA ASN A 23 -9.61 9.62 11.72
C ASN A 23 -10.02 11.06 11.36
N LEU A 24 -9.66 11.53 10.16
CA LEU A 24 -10.05 12.84 9.64
C LEU A 24 -11.43 12.83 8.93
N GLY A 25 -12.19 11.73 8.98
CA GLY A 25 -13.56 11.65 8.43
C GLY A 25 -13.65 11.49 6.90
N MET A 26 -12.54 11.13 6.25
CA MET A 26 -12.42 11.11 4.78
C MET A 26 -12.55 9.70 4.20
N SER A 27 -13.71 9.03 4.31
CA SER A 27 -13.85 7.61 3.92
C SER A 27 -13.54 7.30 2.44
N ASN A 28 -14.14 8.01 1.48
CA ASN A 28 -13.89 7.78 0.04
C ASN A 28 -12.53 8.35 -0.41
N ASN A 29 -12.16 9.52 0.11
CA ASN A 29 -10.86 10.14 -0.12
C ASN A 29 -9.68 9.29 0.41
N THR A 30 -9.92 8.37 1.36
CA THR A 30 -8.87 7.52 1.91
C THR A 30 -8.35 6.53 0.87
N ILE A 31 -9.22 5.91 0.07
CA ILE A 31 -8.79 4.93 -0.93
C ILE A 31 -8.01 5.62 -2.04
N GLU A 32 -8.52 6.73 -2.57
CA GLU A 32 -7.84 7.52 -3.61
C GLU A 32 -6.48 8.05 -3.13
N LYS A 33 -6.41 8.65 -1.93
CA LYS A 33 -5.13 9.10 -1.35
C LYS A 33 -4.16 7.94 -1.12
N THR A 34 -4.66 6.77 -0.74
CA THR A 34 -3.82 5.59 -0.54
C THR A 34 -3.31 5.04 -1.87
N ALA A 35 -4.15 5.03 -2.92
CA ALA A 35 -3.74 4.66 -4.26
C ALA A 35 -2.64 5.60 -4.79
N VAL A 36 -2.77 6.91 -4.57
CA VAL A 36 -1.73 7.89 -4.90
C VAL A 36 -0.44 7.59 -4.14
N GLN A 37 -0.50 7.35 -2.82
CA GLN A 37 0.68 7.06 -2.01
C GLN A 37 1.37 5.74 -2.41
N ILE A 38 0.60 4.70 -2.72
CA ILE A 38 1.12 3.41 -3.22
C ILE A 38 1.78 3.63 -4.58
N GLY A 39 1.09 4.30 -5.50
CA GLY A 39 1.61 4.61 -6.83
C GLY A 39 2.90 5.43 -6.76
N GLU A 40 2.95 6.47 -5.91
CA GLU A 40 4.17 7.25 -5.68
C GLU A 40 5.30 6.42 -5.07
N TYR A 41 5.00 5.55 -4.10
CA TYR A 41 5.99 4.69 -3.48
C TYR A 41 6.59 3.70 -4.48
N LEU A 42 5.75 3.06 -5.30
CA LEU A 42 6.17 2.11 -6.31
C LEU A 42 6.89 2.81 -7.49
N ALA A 43 6.46 4.02 -7.87
CA ALA A 43 7.09 4.80 -8.93
C ALA A 43 8.45 5.39 -8.50
N LYS A 44 8.60 5.80 -7.24
CA LYS A 44 9.87 6.37 -6.71
C LYS A 44 10.89 5.30 -6.36
N ASN A 45 10.47 4.09 -5.98
CA ASN A 45 11.38 2.97 -5.72
C ASN A 45 11.54 2.11 -6.99
N VAL A 46 12.37 2.60 -7.91
CA VAL A 46 12.72 1.95 -9.18
C VAL A 46 13.41 0.59 -8.99
N ASP A 47 13.96 0.33 -7.81
CA ASP A 47 14.53 -0.97 -7.47
C ASP A 47 13.80 -1.58 -6.26
N PRO A 48 12.85 -2.51 -6.50
CA PRO A 48 12.15 -3.19 -5.42
C PRO A 48 13.16 -3.92 -4.55
N LYS A 49 13.22 -3.58 -3.26
CA LYS A 49 14.24 -4.09 -2.34
C LYS A 49 13.96 -5.53 -1.88
N ASN A 50 12.79 -6.07 -2.28
CA ASN A 50 12.36 -7.44 -2.07
C ASN A 50 11.37 -7.89 -3.15
N GLU A 51 11.13 -9.20 -3.22
CA GLU A 51 10.26 -9.82 -4.23
C GLU A 51 8.79 -9.37 -4.10
N GLN A 52 8.31 -9.02 -2.90
CA GLN A 52 6.94 -8.58 -2.67
C GLN A 52 6.69 -7.20 -3.30
N GLU A 53 7.60 -6.26 -3.08
CA GLU A 53 7.59 -4.93 -3.71
C GLU A 53 7.68 -5.05 -5.24
N ARG A 54 8.49 -5.99 -5.74
CA ARG A 54 8.64 -6.22 -7.19
C ARG A 54 7.33 -6.69 -7.82
N VAL A 55 6.69 -7.70 -7.23
CA VAL A 55 5.39 -8.19 -7.73
C VAL A 55 4.33 -7.09 -7.73
N LEU A 56 4.28 -6.26 -6.68
CA LEU A 56 3.35 -5.13 -6.63
C LEU A 56 3.66 -4.06 -7.69
N ALA A 57 4.92 -3.75 -7.92
CA ALA A 57 5.33 -2.80 -8.95
C ALA A 57 4.98 -3.32 -10.36
N ASP A 58 5.24 -4.60 -10.64
CA ASP A 58 4.93 -5.23 -11.93
C ASP A 58 3.41 -5.21 -12.18
N LEU A 59 2.60 -5.61 -11.18
CA LEU A 59 1.13 -5.54 -11.28
C LEU A 59 0.62 -4.12 -11.47
N TRP A 60 1.19 -3.14 -10.76
CA TRP A 60 0.79 -1.73 -10.87
C TRP A 60 1.14 -1.13 -12.24
N SER A 61 2.27 -1.55 -12.84
CA SER A 61 2.76 -1.04 -14.12
C SER A 61 1.87 -1.41 -15.31
N VAL A 62 1.17 -2.55 -15.22
CA VAL A 62 0.28 -3.06 -16.28
C VAL A 62 -1.19 -2.78 -16.00
N ALA A 63 -1.54 -2.30 -14.80
CA ALA A 63 -2.92 -2.04 -14.40
C ALA A 63 -3.49 -0.76 -15.01
N ASN A 64 -4.75 -0.82 -15.44
CA ASN A 64 -5.54 0.38 -15.74
C ASN A 64 -6.02 1.07 -14.45
N GLU A 65 -6.65 2.25 -14.56
CA GLU A 65 -7.07 3.05 -13.40
C GLU A 65 -8.07 2.34 -12.46
N LYS A 66 -8.95 1.50 -13.02
CA LYS A 66 -9.89 0.71 -12.21
C LYS A 66 -9.15 -0.40 -11.45
N GLU A 67 -8.19 -1.04 -12.08
CA GLU A 67 -7.37 -2.10 -11.50
C GLU A 67 -6.41 -1.54 -10.42
N LYS A 68 -5.82 -0.36 -10.64
CA LYS A 68 -5.01 0.33 -9.62
C LYS A 68 -5.83 0.64 -8.37
N HIS A 69 -7.07 1.12 -8.53
CA HIS A 69 -7.98 1.31 -7.41
C HIS A 69 -8.30 0.01 -6.68
N ALA A 70 -8.57 -1.08 -7.40
CA ALA A 70 -8.82 -2.39 -6.80
C ALA A 70 -7.59 -2.90 -6.04
N LEU A 71 -6.39 -2.77 -6.63
CA LEU A 71 -5.13 -3.15 -6.01
C LEU A 71 -4.84 -2.33 -4.74
N ALA A 72 -5.05 -1.01 -4.78
CA ALA A 72 -4.92 -0.15 -3.60
C ALA A 72 -5.90 -0.55 -2.47
N SER A 73 -7.15 -0.87 -2.81
CA SER A 73 -8.14 -1.39 -1.86
C SER A 73 -7.69 -2.72 -1.22
N CYS A 74 -7.14 -3.65 -2.01
CA CYS A 74 -6.61 -4.90 -1.49
C CYS A 74 -5.41 -4.69 -0.55
N ILE A 75 -4.47 -3.81 -0.91
CA ILE A 75 -3.31 -3.48 -0.07
C ILE A 75 -3.78 -2.84 1.25
N MET A 76 -4.75 -1.93 1.21
CA MET A 76 -5.35 -1.36 2.43
C MET A 76 -5.91 -2.42 3.36
N LYS A 77 -6.69 -3.37 2.82
CA LYS A 77 -7.25 -4.47 3.60
C LYS A 77 -6.15 -5.36 4.17
N LEU A 78 -5.14 -5.71 3.38
CA LEU A 78 -3.99 -6.50 3.82
C LEU A 78 -3.25 -5.88 5.01
N VAL A 79 -3.05 -4.55 4.96
CA VAL A 79 -2.38 -3.81 6.02
C VAL A 79 -3.25 -3.67 7.28
N GLN A 80 -4.57 -3.58 7.13
CA GLN A 80 -5.52 -3.53 8.25
C GLN A 80 -5.73 -4.91 8.90
N GLU A 81 -5.77 -5.98 8.12
CA GLU A 81 -6.00 -7.35 8.60
C GLU A 81 -4.90 -7.80 9.57
N LYS A 82 -3.64 -7.45 9.29
CA LYS A 82 -2.53 -7.71 10.22
C LYS A 82 -2.64 -7.00 11.58
N ARG A 83 -3.51 -6.00 11.70
CA ARG A 83 -3.80 -5.30 12.96
C ARG A 83 -4.96 -5.92 13.75
N ALA A 84 -5.78 -6.74 13.10
CA ALA A 84 -6.95 -7.39 13.70
C ALA A 84 -6.61 -8.71 14.42
N VAL A 85 -5.39 -9.23 14.25
CA VAL A 85 -4.89 -10.36 15.02
C VAL A 85 -4.22 -9.83 16.29
N ASN A 86 -5.05 -9.47 17.26
CA ASN A 86 -4.72 -9.37 18.69
C ASN A 86 -5.61 -10.33 19.46
#